data_AF-A0A2U2XBZ0-F1
#
_entry.id   AF-A0A2U2XBZ0-F1
#
_cell.length_a   1.000
_cell.length_b   1.000
_cell.length_c   1.000
_cell.angle_alpha   90.00
_cell.angle_beta   90.00
_cell.angle_gamma   90.00
#
_symmetry.space_group_name_H-M   'P 1'
#
loop_
_entity.id
_entity.type
_entity.pdbx_description
1 polymer ?
#
loop_
_entity_poly.entity_id
_entity_poly.type
_entity_poly.pdbx_seq_one_letter_code
_entity_poly.pdbx_strand_id
1 'polypeptide(L)'
;MKNLLLIISLSVLVVFSFNSCSNENPTNEDTQVRKSTVIDISLKREVEKLVDLHCKAINILRKVDKGDRTALNRSNALRKEADQVSRELRNKYSSPDGQEQFSKAYQAALVNCPYQQ
;
A
#
# COMPACT_ATOMS: atom_id res chain seq x y z
N MET A 1 61.10 13.67 -3.40
CA MET A 1 60.77 13.37 -1.98
C MET A 1 59.27 13.08 -1.95
N LYS A 2 58.86 11.80 -1.84
CA LYS A 2 58.33 11.16 -0.59
C LYS A 2 57.08 11.91 -0.10
N ASN A 3 55.84 11.39 -0.02
CA ASN A 3 55.28 10.04 0.22
C ASN A 3 53.84 10.05 -0.37
N LEU A 4 53.37 9.04 -1.13
CA LEU A 4 52.84 7.75 -0.68
C LEU A 4 51.96 7.84 0.58
N LEU A 5 50.64 7.91 0.41
CA LEU A 5 49.68 7.31 1.33
C LEU A 5 48.44 6.89 0.53
N LEU A 6 48.51 5.65 0.04
CA LEU A 6 47.37 4.81 -0.30
C LEU A 6 46.49 4.66 0.94
N ILE A 7 45.26 5.14 0.89
CA ILE A 7 44.21 4.67 1.80
C ILE A 7 43.17 3.99 0.94
N ILE A 8 43.44 2.71 0.71
CA ILE A 8 42.49 1.68 0.33
C ILE A 8 41.69 1.37 1.61
N SER A 9 40.39 1.62 1.63
CA SER A 9 39.51 1.05 2.65
C SER A 9 38.18 0.59 2.06
N LEU A 10 38.20 -0.68 1.67
CA LEU A 10 37.15 -1.69 1.85
C LEU A 10 35.74 -1.36 1.32
N SER A 11 35.56 -1.67 0.03
CA SER A 11 34.30 -2.16 -0.50
C SER A 11 33.96 -3.51 0.15
N VAL A 12 33.00 -3.52 1.08
CA VAL A 12 32.40 -4.74 1.60
C VAL A 12 31.47 -5.30 0.53
N LEU A 13 32.01 -6.16 -0.32
CA LEU A 13 31.22 -7.11 -1.11
C LEU A 13 30.57 -8.10 -0.13
N VAL A 14 29.28 -7.94 0.11
CA VAL A 14 28.49 -9.02 0.70
C VAL A 14 28.21 -10.02 -0.42
N VAL A 15 29.05 -11.05 -0.47
CA VAL A 15 28.81 -12.27 -1.26
C VAL A 15 27.65 -13.01 -0.59
N PHE A 16 26.43 -12.77 -1.08
CA PHE A 16 25.34 -13.71 -0.83
C PHE A 16 25.52 -14.89 -1.77
N SER A 17 26.07 -15.97 -1.22
CA SER A 17 26.10 -17.30 -1.80
C SER A 17 24.67 -17.80 -1.99
N PHE A 18 24.09 -17.59 -3.17
CA PHE A 18 22.93 -18.35 -3.59
C PHE A 18 23.40 -19.74 -3.99
N ASN A 19 23.15 -20.71 -3.11
CA ASN A 19 23.24 -22.12 -3.43
C ASN A 19 22.47 -22.42 -4.71
N SER A 20 23.16 -23.10 -5.63
CA SER A 20 22.59 -23.71 -6.81
C SER A 20 21.42 -24.63 -6.45
N CYS A 21 20.28 -24.39 -7.06
CA CYS A 21 19.41 -25.45 -7.54
C CYS A 21 19.19 -25.19 -9.03
N SER A 22 20.10 -25.71 -9.85
CA SER A 22 19.81 -26.00 -11.25
C SER A 22 18.70 -27.04 -11.29
N ASN A 23 17.62 -26.73 -12.00
CA ASN A 23 17.06 -27.72 -12.91
C ASN A 23 16.44 -26.98 -14.10
N GLU A 24 17.16 -27.00 -15.22
CA GLU A 24 16.65 -26.59 -16.53
C GLU A 24 15.97 -27.81 -17.17
N ASN A 25 14.69 -27.71 -17.53
CA ASN A 25 14.25 -27.75 -18.93
C ASN A 25 12.72 -27.55 -19.09
N PRO A 26 12.25 -27.13 -20.27
CA PRO A 26 10.98 -26.45 -20.49
C PRO A 26 9.86 -27.39 -20.92
N THR A 27 8.61 -27.00 -20.72
CA THR A 27 7.51 -27.54 -21.50
C THR A 27 6.48 -26.46 -21.81
N ASN A 28 6.10 -26.47 -23.08
CA ASN A 28 5.22 -25.57 -23.81
C ASN A 28 3.87 -25.29 -23.14
N GLU A 29 3.35 -24.13 -23.51
CA GLU A 29 1.95 -23.81 -23.76
C GLU A 29 0.91 -24.49 -22.85
N ASP A 30 0.38 -23.71 -21.91
CA ASP A 30 -1.07 -23.53 -21.96
C ASP A 30 -1.49 -22.22 -21.26
N THR A 31 -1.91 -21.27 -22.08
CA THR A 31 -3.03 -20.36 -21.84
C THR A 31 -3.34 -20.02 -20.37
N GLN A 32 -2.40 -19.40 -19.64
CA GLN A 32 -2.84 -18.55 -18.54
C GLN A 32 -3.46 -17.32 -19.18
N VAL A 33 -4.77 -17.42 -19.39
CA VAL A 33 -5.69 -16.32 -19.57
C VAL A 33 -5.17 -15.18 -18.73
N ARG A 34 -4.57 -14.22 -19.43
CA ARG A 34 -4.19 -12.90 -18.94
C ARG A 34 -5.47 -12.37 -18.32
N LYS A 35 -5.67 -12.61 -17.01
CA LYS A 35 -6.87 -12.23 -16.28
C LYS A 35 -6.74 -10.72 -16.10
N SER A 36 -7.00 -10.06 -17.21
CA SER A 36 -6.92 -8.65 -17.42
C SER A 36 -7.79 -8.02 -16.36
N THR A 37 -7.16 -7.35 -15.40
CA THR A 37 -7.47 -5.98 -14.98
C THR A 37 -8.95 -5.61 -14.80
N VAL A 38 -9.81 -6.54 -14.41
CA VAL A 38 -11.15 -6.23 -13.92
C VAL A 38 -11.01 -6.14 -12.40
N ILE A 39 -10.83 -4.93 -11.89
CA ILE A 39 -10.98 -4.67 -10.46
C ILE A 39 -12.38 -5.14 -10.10
N ASP A 40 -12.47 -6.12 -9.20
CA ASP A 40 -13.75 -6.62 -8.69
C ASP A 40 -14.57 -5.43 -8.17
N ILE A 41 -15.82 -5.31 -8.64
CA ILE A 41 -16.73 -4.22 -8.26
C ILE A 41 -16.92 -4.18 -6.73
N SER A 42 -16.86 -5.34 -6.05
CA SER A 42 -16.87 -5.43 -4.59
C SER A 42 -15.65 -4.72 -3.99
N LEU A 43 -14.44 -5.07 -4.46
CA LEU A 43 -13.19 -4.49 -3.97
C LEU A 43 -13.19 -2.97 -4.14
N LYS A 44 -13.62 -2.48 -5.31
CA LYS A 44 -13.72 -1.05 -5.58
C LYS A 44 -14.58 -0.33 -4.53
N ARG A 45 -15.82 -0.80 -4.29
CA ARG A 45 -16.74 -0.17 -3.33
C ARG A 45 -16.22 -0.22 -1.90
N GLU A 46 -15.63 -1.35 -1.51
CA GLU A 46 -15.09 -1.52 -0.15
C GLU A 46 -13.90 -0.59 0.09
N VAL A 47 -13.04 -0.43 -0.91
CA VAL A 47 -11.92 0.50 -0.86
C VAL A 47 -12.37 1.96 -0.91
N GLU A 48 -13.38 2.29 -1.71
CA GLU A 48 -14.00 3.63 -1.71
C GLU A 48 -14.55 3.98 -0.31
N LYS A 49 -15.19 3.02 0.38
CA LYS A 49 -15.65 3.22 1.76
C LYS A 49 -14.49 3.48 2.71
N LEU A 50 -13.40 2.72 2.60
CA LEU A 50 -12.21 2.93 3.43
C LEU A 50 -11.62 4.34 3.22
N VAL A 51 -11.48 4.76 1.97
CA VAL A 51 -10.98 6.10 1.65
C VAL A 51 -11.92 7.19 2.15
N ASP A 52 -13.24 7.03 1.97
CA ASP A 52 -14.23 7.98 2.48
C ASP A 52 -14.13 8.18 4.00
N LEU A 53 -13.92 7.10 4.77
CA LEU A 53 -13.68 7.20 6.21
C LEU A 53 -12.42 8.00 6.55
N HIS A 54 -11.31 7.74 5.85
CA HIS A 54 -10.08 8.52 6.02
C HIS A 54 -10.28 10.01 5.70
N CYS A 55 -11.00 10.30 4.61
CA CYS A 55 -11.31 11.66 4.18
C CYS A 55 -12.19 12.41 5.16
N LYS A 56 -13.27 11.76 5.64
CA LYS A 56 -14.15 12.32 6.68
C LYS A 56 -13.38 12.61 7.97
N ALA A 57 -12.48 11.72 8.37
CA ALA A 57 -11.65 11.92 9.56
C ALA A 57 -10.77 13.17 9.45
N ILE A 58 -10.10 13.36 8.30
CA ILE A 58 -9.27 14.54 8.04
C ILE A 58 -10.11 15.83 8.00
N ASN A 59 -11.24 15.80 7.29
CA ASN A 59 -12.13 16.96 7.16
C ASN A 59 -12.73 17.38 8.50
N ILE A 60 -13.09 16.43 9.36
CA ILE A 60 -13.55 16.74 10.71
C ILE A 60 -12.41 17.31 11.54
N LEU A 61 -11.19 16.75 11.46
CA LEU A 61 -10.05 17.23 12.24
C LEU A 61 -9.76 18.71 12.00
N ARG A 62 -9.92 19.20 10.76
CA ARG A 62 -9.79 20.64 10.43
C ARG A 62 -10.76 21.56 11.16
N LYS A 63 -11.87 21.04 11.69
CA LYS A 63 -12.81 21.83 12.49
C LYS A 63 -12.26 22.15 13.89
N VAL A 64 -11.22 21.45 14.34
CA VAL A 64 -10.50 21.80 15.59
C VAL A 64 -9.95 23.22 15.50
N ASP A 65 -9.33 23.57 14.37
CA ASP A 65 -8.79 24.92 14.12
C ASP A 65 -9.90 25.99 14.03
N LYS A 66 -11.14 25.56 13.74
CA LYS A 66 -12.36 26.40 13.74
C LYS A 66 -13.04 26.46 15.12
N GLY A 67 -12.44 25.92 16.18
CA GLY A 67 -12.94 25.97 17.56
C GLY A 67 -13.84 24.81 17.99
N ASP A 68 -14.05 23.81 17.13
CA ASP A 68 -14.85 22.63 17.46
C ASP A 68 -14.06 21.64 18.32
N ARG A 69 -14.23 21.75 19.64
CA ARG A 69 -13.55 20.91 20.65
C ARG A 69 -13.91 19.41 20.55
N THR A 70 -15.00 19.06 19.89
CA THR A 70 -15.44 17.66 19.73
C THR A 70 -14.91 17.01 18.45
N ALA A 71 -14.38 17.83 17.52
CA ALA A 71 -13.90 17.37 16.23
C ALA A 71 -12.77 16.34 16.36
N LEU A 72 -11.85 16.52 17.31
CA LEU A 72 -10.78 15.54 17.56
C LEU A 72 -11.34 14.15 17.88
N ASN A 73 -12.31 14.06 18.80
CA ASN A 73 -12.90 12.78 19.18
C ASN A 73 -13.66 12.12 18.02
N ARG A 74 -14.42 12.90 17.25
CA ARG A 74 -15.14 12.38 16.06
C ARG A 74 -14.19 11.93 14.96
N SER A 75 -13.10 12.67 14.72
CA SER A 75 -12.04 12.28 13.79
C SER A 75 -11.40 10.95 14.22
N ASN A 76 -11.08 10.82 15.51
CA ASN A 76 -10.51 9.59 16.06
C ASN A 76 -11.45 8.38 15.95
N ALA A 77 -12.77 8.58 16.12
CA ALA A 77 -13.76 7.52 15.93
C ALA A 77 -13.76 7.00 14.48
N LEU A 78 -13.75 7.91 13.50
CA LEU A 78 -13.67 7.56 12.08
C LEU A 78 -12.35 6.87 11.71
N ARG A 79 -11.24 7.30 12.29
CA ARG A 79 -9.94 6.63 12.11
C ARG A 79 -9.97 5.20 12.62
N LYS A 80 -10.58 4.96 13.79
CA LYS A 80 -10.74 3.60 14.33
C LYS A 80 -11.59 2.71 13.42
N GLU A 81 -12.67 3.25 12.87
CA GLU A 81 -13.50 2.52 11.89
C GLU A 81 -12.71 2.22 10.61
N ALA A 82 -11.98 3.21 10.08
CA ALA A 82 -11.12 3.01 8.91
C ALA A 82 -10.04 1.95 9.17
N ASP A 83 -9.40 1.96 10.33
CA ASP A 83 -8.40 0.96 10.72
C ASP A 83 -8.99 -0.45 10.80
N GLN A 84 -10.23 -0.58 11.29
CA GLN A 84 -10.94 -1.84 11.30
C GLN A 84 -11.22 -2.34 9.88
N VAL A 85 -11.82 -1.51 9.03
CA VAL A 85 -12.11 -1.86 7.63
C VAL A 85 -10.81 -2.21 6.89
N SER A 86 -9.73 -1.45 7.12
CA SER A 86 -8.42 -1.73 6.52
C SER A 86 -7.89 -3.11 6.90
N ARG A 87 -8.02 -3.52 8.17
CA ARG A 87 -7.64 -4.88 8.61
C ARG A 87 -8.51 -5.95 7.95
N GLU A 88 -9.82 -5.74 7.89
CA GLU A 88 -10.77 -6.65 7.25
C GLU A 88 -10.42 -6.84 5.77
N LEU A 89 -10.15 -5.76 5.05
CA LEU A 89 -9.78 -5.81 3.63
C LEU A 89 -8.40 -6.43 3.40
N ARG A 90 -7.39 -6.13 4.23
CA ARG A 90 -6.07 -6.77 4.13
C ARG A 90 -6.15 -8.29 4.34
N ASN A 91 -7.01 -8.75 5.24
CA ASN A 91 -7.24 -10.18 5.47
C ASN A 91 -8.01 -10.81 4.29
N LYS A 92 -9.05 -10.12 3.79
CA LYS A 92 -9.88 -10.56 2.67
C LYS A 92 -9.10 -10.66 1.36
N TYR A 93 -8.20 -9.71 1.11
CA TYR A 93 -7.37 -9.60 -0.10
C TYR A 93 -5.90 -9.90 0.20
N SER A 94 -5.63 -10.98 0.96
CA SER A 94 -4.29 -11.31 1.46
C SER A 94 -3.36 -11.96 0.43
N SER A 95 -3.89 -12.49 -0.67
CA SER A 95 -3.07 -13.05 -1.76
C SER A 95 -2.25 -11.95 -2.47
N PRO A 96 -1.11 -12.29 -3.12
CA PRO A 96 -0.30 -11.31 -3.84
C PRO A 96 -1.10 -10.49 -4.87
N ASP A 97 -1.89 -11.16 -5.72
CA ASP A 97 -2.75 -10.50 -6.71
C ASP A 97 -3.83 -9.65 -6.05
N GLY A 98 -4.39 -10.11 -4.92
CA GLY A 98 -5.39 -9.37 -4.15
C GLY A 98 -4.81 -8.09 -3.56
N GLN A 99 -3.59 -8.14 -3.04
CA GLN A 99 -2.88 -6.97 -2.51
C GLN A 99 -2.55 -5.97 -3.62
N GLU A 100 -2.16 -6.44 -4.79
CA GLU A 100 -1.90 -5.58 -5.95
C GLU A 100 -3.18 -4.85 -6.39
N GLN A 101 -4.30 -5.59 -6.53
CA GLN A 101 -5.59 -5.00 -6.87
C GLN A 101 -6.08 -4.03 -5.81
N PHE A 102 -5.92 -4.38 -4.52
CA PHE A 102 -6.27 -3.50 -3.41
C PHE A 102 -5.47 -2.20 -3.46
N SER A 103 -4.16 -2.28 -3.68
CA SER A 103 -3.30 -1.09 -3.79
C SER A 103 -3.73 -0.19 -4.97
N LYS A 104 -4.02 -0.79 -6.14
CA LYS A 104 -4.51 -0.06 -7.31
C LYS A 104 -5.86 0.61 -7.05
N ALA A 105 -6.81 -0.12 -6.47
CA ALA A 105 -8.11 0.43 -6.12
C ALA A 105 -7.99 1.56 -5.08
N TYR A 106 -7.10 1.41 -4.10
CA TYR A 106 -6.91 2.40 -3.03
C TYR A 106 -6.31 3.68 -3.59
N GLN A 107 -5.28 3.58 -4.42
CA GLN A 107 -4.71 4.74 -5.13
C GLN A 107 -5.74 5.45 -6.00
N ALA A 108 -6.57 4.70 -6.73
CA ALA A 108 -7.63 5.28 -7.56
C ALA A 108 -8.70 6.00 -6.71
N ALA A 109 -9.07 5.44 -5.55
CA ALA A 109 -10.08 6.03 -4.67
C ALA A 109 -9.58 7.30 -3.96
N LEU A 110 -8.27 7.43 -3.67
CA LEU A 110 -7.70 8.62 -3.03
C LEU A 110 -7.96 9.92 -3.81
N VAL A 111 -8.10 9.84 -5.14
CA VAL A 111 -8.42 11.00 -5.99
C VAL A 111 -9.77 11.61 -5.62
N ASN A 112 -10.69 10.81 -5.09
CA ASN A 112 -12.04 11.25 -4.73
C ASN A 112 -12.15 11.82 -3.32
N CYS A 113 -11.03 12.00 -2.61
CA CYS A 113 -11.04 12.59 -1.27
C CYS A 113 -11.38 14.08 -1.36
N PRO A 114 -12.61 14.52 -0.99
CA PRO A 114 -12.99 15.90 -1.19
C PRO A 114 -12.25 16.77 -0.17
N TYR A 115 -11.40 17.66 -0.66
CA TYR A 115 -10.89 18.79 0.12
C TYR A 115 -12.04 19.80 0.25
N GLN A 116 -12.92 19.61 1.23
CA GLN A 116 -13.91 20.64 1.55
C GLN A 116 -13.20 21.75 2.33
N GLN A 117 -12.96 22.88 1.65
CA GLN A 117 -12.44 24.13 2.22
C GLN A 117 -13.47 24.73 3.21
#